data_AF-A0A7L3HJN3-F1
#
_entry.id   AF-A0A7L3HJN3-F1
#
_cell.length_a   1.000
_cell.length_b   1.000
_cell.length_c   1.000
_cell.angle_alpha   90.00
_cell.angle_beta   90.00
_cell.angle_gamma   90.00
#
_symmetry.space_group_name_H-M   'P 1'
#
loop_
_entity.id
_entity.type
_entity.pdbx_description
1 polymer ?
#
loop_
_entity_poly.entity_id
_entity_poly.type
_entity_poly.pdbx_seq_one_letter_code
_entity_poly.pdbx_strand_id
1 'polypeptide(L)'
;VYHYLVDIITWNKDTRRGTFSILLADEDGRKAESKVNPEPATFQQYKQITLLTGFDQDLENVERISLTFSTGSVIGPKFKLRILQMRFRSLTNPQR
;
A
#
# COMPACT_ATOMS: atom_id res chain seq x y z
N VAL A 1 -12.62 10.84 6.95
CA VAL A 1 -11.86 9.71 6.37
C VAL A 1 -11.61 10.02 4.90
N TYR A 2 -10.34 10.10 4.52
CA TYR A 2 -9.88 10.43 3.17
C TYR A 2 -9.51 9.15 2.44
N HIS A 3 -10.13 8.90 1.29
CA HIS A 3 -10.07 7.61 0.63
C HIS A 3 -9.17 7.64 -0.60
N TYR A 4 -8.39 6.58 -0.77
CA TYR A 4 -7.56 6.35 -1.94
C TYR A 4 -7.80 4.95 -2.50
N LEU A 5 -7.72 4.83 -3.83
CA LEU A 5 -7.47 3.56 -4.50
C LEU A 5 -5.98 3.40 -4.73
N VAL A 6 -5.47 2.23 -4.36
CA VAL A 6 -4.07 1.86 -4.54
C VAL A 6 -4.01 0.64 -5.43
N ASP A 7 -3.60 0.86 -6.68
CA ASP A 7 -3.38 -0.20 -7.65
C ASP A 7 -1.92 -0.68 -7.55
N ILE A 8 -1.71 -1.98 -7.34
CA ILE A 8 -0.38 -2.58 -7.22
C ILE A 8 -0.26 -3.73 -8.21
N ILE A 9 0.83 -3.73 -8.99
CA ILE A 9 1.22 -4.85 -9.86
C ILE A 9 2.49 -5.46 -9.27
N THR A 10 2.47 -6.76 -8.97
CA THR A 10 3.63 -7.45 -8.38
C THR A 10 4.43 -8.25 -9.40
N TRP A 11 5.72 -8.48 -9.14
CA TRP A 11 6.59 -9.33 -9.96
C TRP A 11 7.23 -10.48 -9.16
N ASN A 12 6.57 -10.91 -8.07
CA ASN A 12 7.07 -12.03 -7.27
C ASN A 12 7.11 -13.32 -8.09
N LYS A 13 8.14 -14.16 -7.91
CA LYS A 13 8.19 -15.51 -8.50
C LYS A 13 7.08 -16.42 -7.95
N ASP A 14 6.80 -16.30 -6.65
CA ASP A 14 5.80 -17.10 -5.94
C ASP A 14 4.75 -16.20 -5.31
N THR A 15 3.56 -16.76 -5.04
CA THR A 15 2.49 -16.04 -4.33
C THR A 15 2.98 -15.60 -2.95
N ARG A 16 2.79 -14.33 -2.62
CA ARG A 16 3.06 -13.79 -1.28
C ARG A 16 1.76 -13.64 -0.50
N ARG A 17 1.86 -13.82 0.82
CA ARG A 17 0.77 -13.59 1.78
C ARG A 17 1.28 -12.65 2.85
N GLY A 18 0.48 -11.67 3.24
CA GLY A 18 0.86 -10.70 4.25
C GLY A 18 -0.07 -9.50 4.28
N THR A 19 0.22 -8.59 5.19
CA THR A 19 -0.51 -7.34 5.40
C THR A 19 0.26 -6.17 4.82
N PHE A 20 -0.46 -5.06 4.59
CA PHE A 20 0.16 -3.79 4.25
C PHE A 20 -0.14 -2.71 5.27
N SER A 21 0.82 -1.81 5.42
CA SER A 21 0.50 -0.44 5.80
C SER A 21 1.00 0.54 4.74
N ILE A 22 0.23 1.60 4.57
CA ILE A 22 0.56 2.71 3.69
C ILE A 22 0.70 3.94 4.56
N LEU A 23 1.80 4.64 4.38
CA LEU A 23 2.10 5.90 5.05
C LEU A 23 2.21 6.99 4.01
N LEU A 24 1.39 8.02 4.14
CA LEU A 24 1.54 9.27 3.43
C LEU A 24 2.34 10.23 4.30
N ALA A 25 3.25 10.99 3.69
CA ALA A 25 3.96 12.07 4.34
C ALA A 25 3.99 13.31 3.44
N ASP A 26 3.89 14.49 4.06
CA ASP A 26 4.12 15.77 3.41
C ASP A 26 5.55 16.30 3.69
N GLU A 27 5.87 17.44 3.09
CA GLU A 27 7.18 18.08 3.19
C GLU A 27 7.50 18.54 4.62
N ASP A 28 6.48 18.86 5.42
CA ASP A 28 6.61 19.25 6.83
C ASP A 28 6.77 18.04 7.78
N GLY A 29 6.72 16.82 7.25
CA GLY A 29 6.86 15.58 8.00
C GLY A 29 5.60 15.13 8.73
N ARG A 30 4.44 15.74 8.47
CA ARG A 30 3.14 15.23 8.93
C ARG A 30 2.86 13.90 8.23
N LYS A 31 2.25 12.96 8.96
CA LYS A 31 2.13 11.57 8.53
C LYS A 31 0.74 11.03 8.76
N ALA A 32 0.16 10.38 7.75
CA ALA A 32 -1.10 9.66 7.84
C ALA A 32 -0.87 8.18 7.48
N GLU A 33 -1.29 7.25 8.34
CA GLU A 33 -1.12 5.81 8.11
C GLU A 33 -2.47 5.11 7.92
N SER A 34 -2.55 4.20 6.95
CA SER A 34 -3.65 3.28 6.77
C SER A 34 -3.12 1.85 6.74
N LYS A 35 -3.68 0.98 7.58
CA LYS A 35 -3.42 -0.47 7.51
C LYS A 35 -4.47 -1.14 6.65
N VAL A 36 -4.03 -2.05 5.79
CA VAL A 36 -4.90 -2.82 4.90
C VAL A 36 -4.53 -4.29 5.02
N ASN A 37 -5.56 -5.12 5.23
CA ASN A 37 -5.42 -6.57 5.27
C ASN A 37 -6.08 -7.16 4.02
N PRO A 38 -5.31 -7.26 2.91
CA PRO A 38 -5.82 -7.92 1.71
C PRO A 38 -5.98 -9.42 1.94
N GLU A 39 -6.88 -10.05 1.20
CA GLU A 39 -7.10 -11.50 1.24
C GLU A 39 -5.79 -12.31 1.08
N PRO A 40 -5.66 -13.51 1.67
CA PRO A 40 -4.40 -14.24 1.76
C PRO A 40 -3.75 -14.66 0.43
N ALA A 41 -4.42 -14.55 -0.72
CA ALA A 41 -3.90 -14.97 -2.03
C ALA A 41 -3.64 -13.79 -3.00
N THR A 42 -3.60 -12.56 -2.48
CA THR A 42 -3.68 -11.35 -3.30
C THR A 42 -2.44 -11.09 -4.18
N PHE A 43 -1.24 -11.54 -3.79
CA PHE A 43 0.01 -11.15 -4.46
C PHE A 43 0.57 -12.21 -5.43
N GLN A 44 -0.16 -12.45 -6.50
CA GLN A 44 0.29 -13.30 -7.61
C GLN A 44 1.15 -12.50 -8.61
N GLN A 45 2.07 -13.18 -9.29
CA GLN A 45 2.92 -12.57 -10.31
C GLN A 45 2.09 -11.92 -11.42
N TYR A 46 2.42 -10.67 -11.77
CA TYR A 46 1.78 -9.87 -12.84
C TYR A 46 0.27 -9.65 -12.71
N LYS A 47 -0.30 -9.94 -11.53
CA LYS A 47 -1.69 -9.62 -11.24
C LYS A 47 -1.78 -8.24 -10.62
N GLN A 48 -2.64 -7.40 -11.19
CA GLN A 48 -3.02 -6.15 -10.55
C GLN A 48 -3.99 -6.44 -9.42
N ILE A 49 -3.80 -5.74 -8.32
CA ILE A 49 -4.73 -5.67 -7.20
C ILE A 49 -5.10 -4.21 -6.97
N THR A 50 -6.32 -3.97 -6.52
CA THR A 50 -6.79 -2.63 -6.14
C THR A 50 -7.20 -2.69 -4.69
N LEU A 51 -6.61 -1.82 -3.87
CA LEU A 51 -6.90 -1.70 -2.44
C LEU A 51 -7.62 -0.39 -2.19
N LEU A 52 -8.72 -0.43 -1.45
CA LEU A 52 -9.35 0.77 -0.88
C LEU A 52 -8.69 1.06 0.47
N THR A 53 -8.19 2.28 0.64
CA THR A 53 -7.44 2.68 1.83
C THR A 53 -8.03 3.98 2.35
N GLY A 54 -8.10 4.12 3.67
CA GLY A 54 -8.73 5.26 4.34
C GLY A 54 -7.77 5.86 5.37
N PHE A 55 -7.59 7.17 5.28
CA PHE A 55 -6.76 7.94 6.22
C PHE A 55 -7.67 8.79 7.12
N ASP A 56 -7.31 8.91 8.38
CA ASP A 56 -8.01 9.69 9.40
C ASP A 56 -7.83 11.21 9.19
N GLN A 57 -6.71 11.61 8.60
CA GLN A 57 -6.39 12.98 8.24
C GLN A 57 -6.03 13.13 6.76
N ASP A 58 -6.25 14.32 6.20
CA ASP A 58 -5.78 14.67 4.87
C ASP A 58 -4.36 15.21 4.95
N LEU A 59 -3.54 14.84 3.97
CA LEU A 59 -2.31 15.54 3.66
C LEU A 59 -2.52 16.22 2.32
N GLU A 60 -2.74 17.53 2.32
CA GLU A 60 -3.10 18.30 1.12
C GLU A 60 -2.06 18.17 -0.01
N ASN A 61 -0.77 18.15 0.34
CA ASN A 61 0.31 17.84 -0.59
C ASN A 61 1.05 16.61 -0.08
N VAL A 62 0.97 15.50 -0.82
CA VAL A 62 1.69 14.27 -0.48
C VAL A 62 3.03 14.30 -1.20
N GLU A 63 4.10 14.45 -0.43
CA GLU A 63 5.48 14.41 -0.94
C GLU A 63 5.95 12.95 -1.09
N ARG A 64 5.57 12.09 -0.15
CA ARG A 64 6.09 10.72 -0.06
C ARG A 64 5.02 9.73 0.28
N ILE A 65 5.05 8.60 -0.43
CA ILE A 65 4.19 7.44 -0.17
C ILE A 65 5.07 6.25 0.14
N SER A 66 4.90 5.68 1.33
CA SER A 66 5.61 4.48 1.76
C SER A 66 4.65 3.31 1.88
N LEU A 67 5.09 2.14 1.42
CA LEU A 67 4.38 0.89 1.57
C LEU A 67 5.22 -0.07 2.41
N THR A 68 4.62 -0.60 3.47
CA THR A 68 5.24 -1.63 4.32
C THR A 68 4.52 -2.95 4.14
N PHE A 69 5.24 -3.97 3.66
CA PHE A 69 4.74 -5.35 3.59
C PHE A 69 5.19 -6.15 4.81
N SER A 70 4.26 -6.85 5.46
CA SER A 70 4.54 -7.68 6.63
C SER A 70 3.98 -9.09 6.47
N THR A 71 4.77 -10.11 6.75
CA THR A 71 4.37 -11.53 6.67
C THR A 71 3.87 -12.10 8.01
N GLY A 72 3.84 -11.29 9.08
CA GLY A 72 3.39 -11.70 10.42
C GLY A 72 4.32 -12.69 11.16
N SER A 73 5.29 -13.30 10.47
CA SER A 73 6.26 -14.20 11.11
C SER A 73 7.50 -13.45 11.59
N VAL A 74 7.82 -13.61 12.87
CA VAL A 74 9.08 -13.12 13.48
C VAL A 74 10.24 -14.10 13.23
N ILE A 75 9.92 -15.39 13.08
CA ILE A 75 10.88 -16.49 12.94
C ILE A 75 10.67 -17.18 11.58
N GLY A 76 11.70 -17.19 10.72
CA GLY A 76 11.65 -17.85 9.42
C GLY A 76 12.12 -16.96 8.26
N PRO A 77 12.04 -17.45 7.01
CA PRO A 77 12.53 -16.74 5.84
C PRO A 77 11.77 -15.42 5.62
N LYS A 78 12.52 -14.32 5.55
CA LYS A 78 11.98 -13.01 5.18
C LYS A 78 11.64 -12.98 3.69
N PHE A 79 10.37 -13.12 3.36
CA PHE A 79 9.92 -13.01 1.97
C PHE A 79 9.77 -11.55 1.57
N LYS A 80 10.48 -11.16 0.51
CA LYS A 80 10.33 -9.83 -0.09
C LYS A 80 9.11 -9.83 -1.02
N LEU A 81 8.31 -8.77 -0.93
CA LEU A 81 7.35 -8.41 -1.97
C LEU A 81 8.06 -7.53 -3.01
N ARG A 82 7.97 -7.92 -4.28
CA ARG A 82 8.51 -7.15 -5.39
C ARG A 82 7.37 -6.52 -6.18
N ILE A 83 7.43 -5.20 -6.34
CA ILE A 83 6.41 -4.39 -7.01
C ILE A 83 6.99 -3.90 -8.32
N LEU A 84 6.20 -4.03 -9.39
CA LEU A 84 6.51 -3.49 -10.70
C LEU A 84 5.98 -2.06 -10.82
N GLN A 85 4.73 -1.86 -10.39
CA GLN A 85 4.05 -0.59 -10.48
C GLN A 85 3.11 -0.39 -9.30
N MET A 86 3.00 0.86 -8.87
CA MET A 86 2.07 1.31 -7.85
C MET A 86 1.42 2.61 -8.34
N ARG A 87 0.09 2.72 -8.22
CA ARG A 87 -0.66 3.94 -8.56
C ARG A 87 -1.58 4.31 -7.41
N PHE A 88 -1.52 5.57 -7.00
CA PHE A 88 -2.40 6.14 -5.99
C PHE A 88 -3.40 7.06 -6.67
N ARG A 89 -4.68 6.89 -6.35
CA ARG A 89 -5.77 7.74 -6.85
C ARG A 89 -6.59 8.20 -5.67
N SER A 90 -6.57 9.50 -5.41
CA SER A 90 -7.44 10.08 -4.38
C SER A 90 -8.89 10.03 -4.86
N LEU A 91 -9.77 9.47 -4.04
CA LEU A 91 -11.22 9.52 -4.26
C LEU A 91 -11.83 10.78 -3.63
N THR A 92 -11.20 11.30 -2.58
CA THR A 92 -11.67 12.52 -1.90
C THR A 92 -11.27 13.79 -2.67
N ASN A 93 -10.12 13.80 -3.35
CA ASN A 93 -9.67 14.89 -4.22
C ASN A 93 -9.10 14.34 -5.54
N PRO A 94 -9.94 14.01 -6.54
CA PRO A 94 -9.51 13.35 -7.77
C PRO A 94 -8.60 14.17 -8.71
N GLN A 95 -8.45 15.47 -8.48
CA GLN A 95 -7.69 16.38 -9.34
C GLN A 95 -6.23 16.58 -8.90
N ARG A 96 -5.80 15.89 -7.84
CA ARG A 96 -4.41 15.91 -7.37
C ARG A 96 -3.47 15.12 -8.28
#